data_AF-A0A6C0B4P1-F1
#
_entry.id   AF-A0A6C0B4P1-F1
#
_cell.length_a   1.000
_cell.length_b   1.000
_cell.length_c   1.000
_cell.angle_alpha   90.00
_cell.angle_beta   90.00
_cell.angle_gamma   90.00
#
_symmetry.space_group_name_H-M   'P 1'
#
loop_
_entity.id
_entity.type
_entity.pdbx_description
1 polymer ?
#
loop_
_entity_poly.entity_id
_entity_poly.type
_entity_poly.pdbx_seq_one_letter_code
_entity_poly.pdbx_strand_id
1 'polypeptide(L)'
;MNFNEIMNSVDTFNNINIVNNMDREVYIDKNKGNQYALDQFNWTMKCRNYRQKIRHISKGFKVKNYDSVDTLDKLQEMLYKNNISQPWSRLEKHHKLEKISEYIDVLTINRDNVKEVKTYIYTKFNNGKLKSSKTVIYDREACKIKKIPVLEEYIKTLK
;
A
#
# COMPACT_ATOMS: atom_id res chain seq x y z
N MET A 1 -0.30 -38.03 -48.05
CA MET A 1 -1.10 -37.10 -47.24
C MET A 1 -1.75 -36.10 -48.17
N ASN A 2 -3.08 -36.15 -48.24
CA ASN A 2 -3.89 -35.32 -49.12
C ASN A 2 -4.02 -33.92 -48.50
N PHE A 3 -4.02 -32.86 -49.30
CA PHE A 3 -4.02 -31.47 -48.79
C PHE A 3 -5.20 -31.18 -47.83
N ASN A 4 -6.34 -31.81 -48.09
CA ASN A 4 -7.53 -31.72 -47.24
C ASN A 4 -7.36 -32.37 -45.86
N GLU A 5 -6.51 -33.40 -45.74
CA GLU A 5 -6.19 -34.03 -44.46
C GLU A 5 -5.35 -33.10 -43.58
N ILE A 6 -4.44 -32.34 -44.20
CA ILE A 6 -3.61 -31.34 -43.52
C ILE A 6 -4.50 -30.20 -43.05
N MET A 7 -5.42 -29.71 -43.89
CA MET A 7 -6.32 -28.61 -43.50
C MET A 7 -7.24 -29.01 -42.34
N ASN A 8 -7.79 -30.23 -42.39
CA ASN A 8 -8.60 -30.78 -41.29
C ASN A 8 -7.79 -30.96 -40.00
N SER A 9 -6.50 -31.32 -40.09
CA SER A 9 -5.61 -31.42 -38.92
C SER A 9 -5.29 -30.06 -38.29
N VAL A 10 -5.17 -29.01 -39.10
CA VAL A 10 -4.93 -27.64 -38.64
C VAL A 10 -6.18 -27.05 -38.00
N ASP A 11 -7.35 -27.26 -38.60
CA ASP A 11 -8.64 -26.81 -38.05
C ASP A 11 -9.01 -27.53 -36.77
N THR A 12 -8.72 -28.83 -36.66
CA THR A 12 -8.89 -29.56 -35.39
C THR A 12 -7.90 -29.06 -34.33
N PHE A 13 -6.63 -28.88 -34.67
CA PHE A 13 -5.63 -28.37 -33.72
C PHE A 13 -5.97 -26.98 -33.17
N ASN A 14 -6.41 -26.04 -34.03
CA ASN A 14 -6.73 -24.68 -33.63
C ASN A 14 -8.04 -24.55 -32.84
N ASN A 15 -8.97 -25.50 -33.00
CA ASN A 15 -10.29 -25.44 -32.36
C ASN A 15 -10.45 -26.37 -31.15
N ILE A 16 -9.48 -27.23 -30.82
CA ILE A 16 -9.58 -28.17 -29.69
C ILE A 16 -9.50 -27.49 -28.30
N ASN A 17 -9.06 -26.23 -28.18
CA ASN A 17 -8.77 -25.64 -26.86
C ASN A 17 -9.43 -24.28 -26.53
N ILE A 18 -10.43 -23.81 -27.29
CA ILE A 18 -11.06 -22.51 -27.00
C ILE A 18 -12.40 -22.64 -26.26
N VAL A 19 -13.06 -23.81 -26.30
CA VAL A 19 -14.41 -24.01 -25.70
C VAL A 19 -14.42 -25.07 -24.61
N ASN A 20 -13.38 -25.08 -23.78
CA ASN A 20 -13.48 -25.66 -22.44
C ASN A 20 -12.94 -24.64 -21.44
N ASN A 21 -13.66 -23.52 -21.32
CA ASN A 21 -13.91 -22.99 -19.98
C ASN A 21 -14.73 -24.04 -19.23
N MET A 22 -14.10 -25.16 -18.90
CA MET A 22 -14.48 -25.84 -17.68
C MET A 22 -14.31 -24.75 -16.63
N ASP A 23 -15.41 -24.39 -15.97
CA ASP A 23 -15.33 -23.92 -14.61
C ASP A 23 -14.46 -24.95 -13.92
N ARG A 24 -13.15 -24.66 -13.81
CA ARG A 24 -12.28 -25.46 -12.99
C ARG A 24 -12.92 -25.30 -11.64
N GLU A 25 -13.57 -26.34 -11.16
CA GLU A 25 -13.90 -26.44 -9.75
C GLU A 25 -12.55 -26.30 -9.06
N VAL A 26 -12.27 -25.08 -8.60
CA VAL A 26 -11.13 -24.80 -7.75
C VAL A 26 -11.44 -25.67 -6.55
N TYR A 27 -10.74 -26.78 -6.43
CA TYR A 27 -10.85 -27.63 -5.27
C TYR A 27 -10.37 -26.79 -4.07
N ILE A 28 -11.33 -26.16 -3.40
CA ILE A 28 -11.11 -25.48 -2.14
C ILE A 28 -11.17 -26.60 -1.11
N ASP A 29 -10.00 -27.13 -0.78
CA ASP A 29 -9.82 -28.03 0.35
C ASP A 29 -10.27 -27.29 1.63
N LYS A 30 -11.53 -27.51 2.04
CA LYS A 30 -12.15 -26.82 3.18
C LYS A 30 -11.40 -27.10 4.50
N ASN A 31 -10.60 -28.17 4.54
CA ASN A 31 -9.80 -28.56 5.70
C ASN A 31 -8.43 -27.85 5.76
N LYS A 32 -7.98 -27.19 4.68
CA LYS A 32 -6.71 -26.42 4.65
C LYS A 32 -6.89 -24.92 4.81
N GLY A 33 -8.11 -24.42 4.98
CA GLY A 33 -8.39 -22.98 5.16
C GLY A 33 -7.80 -22.10 4.05
N ASN A 34 -7.54 -20.82 4.34
CA ASN A 34 -6.93 -19.85 3.41
C ASN A 34 -5.41 -20.08 3.18
N GLN A 35 -4.87 -21.28 3.43
CA GLN A 35 -3.44 -21.57 3.32
C GLN A 35 -2.91 -21.32 1.90
N TYR A 36 -3.69 -21.70 0.88
CA TYR A 36 -3.32 -21.41 -0.51
C TYR A 36 -3.18 -19.90 -0.79
N ALA A 37 -4.08 -19.07 -0.25
CA ALA A 37 -4.00 -17.62 -0.39
C ALA A 37 -2.78 -17.04 0.34
N LEU A 38 -2.46 -17.58 1.52
CA LEU A 38 -1.26 -17.23 2.29
C LEU A 38 0.02 -17.59 1.53
N ASP A 39 0.08 -18.79 0.97
CA ASP A 39 1.23 -19.27 0.20
C ASP A 39 1.43 -18.45 -1.08
N GLN A 40 0.34 -18.10 -1.77
CA GLN A 40 0.37 -17.25 -2.96
C GLN A 40 0.87 -15.83 -2.63
N PHE A 41 0.46 -15.27 -1.48
CA PHE A 41 0.96 -14.00 -0.98
C PHE A 41 2.46 -14.07 -0.63
N ASN A 42 2.86 -15.12 0.09
CA ASN A 42 4.26 -15.34 0.46
C ASN A 42 5.15 -15.51 -0.79
N TRP A 43 4.67 -16.22 -1.82
CA TRP A 43 5.36 -16.37 -3.09
C TRP A 43 5.53 -15.05 -3.85
N THR A 44 4.45 -14.26 -3.96
CA THR A 44 4.50 -12.96 -4.63
C THR A 44 5.44 -11.99 -3.91
N MET A 45 5.45 -11.97 -2.57
CA MET A 45 6.41 -11.19 -1.79
C MET A 45 7.85 -11.66 -2.00
N LYS A 46 8.11 -12.98 -1.98
CA LYS A 46 9.45 -13.54 -2.29
C LYS A 46 9.94 -13.09 -3.67
N CYS A 47 9.09 -13.18 -4.69
CA CYS A 47 9.42 -12.74 -6.05
C CYS A 47 9.75 -11.24 -6.11
N ARG A 48 8.93 -10.39 -5.46
CA ARG A 48 9.16 -8.95 -5.39
C ARG A 48 10.49 -8.62 -4.72
N ASN A 49 10.81 -9.30 -3.62
CA ASN A 49 12.04 -9.12 -2.87
C ASN A 49 13.27 -9.54 -3.67
N TYR A 50 13.20 -10.68 -4.36
CA TYR A 50 14.28 -11.11 -5.25
C TYR A 50 14.57 -10.06 -6.33
N ARG A 51 13.53 -9.55 -7.00
CA ARG A 51 13.67 -8.50 -8.03
C ARG A 51 14.18 -7.17 -7.46
N GLN A 52 13.86 -6.84 -6.20
CA GLN A 52 14.40 -5.68 -5.52
C GLN A 52 15.87 -5.90 -5.14
N LYS A 53 16.22 -7.07 -4.59
CA LYS A 53 17.60 -7.46 -4.26
C LYS A 53 18.50 -7.31 -5.48
N ILE A 54 18.14 -7.88 -6.62
CA ILE A 54 18.91 -7.74 -7.87
C ILE A 54 19.14 -6.25 -8.23
N ARG A 55 18.10 -5.42 -8.13
CA ARG A 55 18.19 -3.99 -8.46
C ARG A 55 18.98 -3.17 -7.45
N HIS A 56 19.04 -3.58 -6.19
CA HIS A 56 19.74 -2.87 -5.13
C HIS A 56 21.19 -3.34 -4.97
N ILE A 57 21.51 -4.60 -5.31
CA ILE A 57 22.88 -5.12 -5.38
C ILE A 57 23.71 -4.30 -6.37
N SER A 58 23.16 -3.94 -7.53
CA SER A 58 23.85 -3.08 -8.50
C SER A 58 24.01 -1.62 -8.06
N LYS A 59 23.38 -1.20 -6.97
CA LYS A 59 23.34 0.20 -6.48
C LYS A 59 23.84 0.37 -5.04
N GLY A 60 24.32 -0.68 -4.38
CA GLY A 60 24.88 -0.63 -3.01
C GLY A 60 23.87 -0.34 -1.88
N PHE A 61 22.56 -0.46 -2.11
CA PHE A 61 21.55 -0.18 -1.08
C PHE A 61 21.31 -1.39 -0.17
N LYS A 62 21.20 -1.16 1.15
CA LYS A 62 20.81 -2.19 2.13
C LYS A 62 19.39 -2.69 1.83
N VAL A 63 19.26 -4.00 1.60
CA VAL A 63 17.97 -4.64 1.31
C VAL A 63 17.28 -5.01 2.62
N LYS A 64 16.03 -4.57 2.80
CA LYS A 64 15.18 -5.09 3.87
C LYS A 64 14.84 -6.56 3.56
N ASN A 65 15.15 -7.47 4.49
CA ASN A 65 14.65 -8.84 4.42
C ASN A 65 13.19 -8.84 4.91
N TYR A 66 12.35 -9.60 4.21
CA TYR A 66 10.99 -9.87 4.68
C TYR A 66 11.00 -11.27 5.29
N ASP A 67 10.54 -11.36 6.52
CA ASP A 67 10.28 -12.64 7.17
C ASP A 67 8.97 -13.23 6.62
N SER A 68 8.91 -14.55 6.50
CA SER A 68 7.68 -15.25 6.10
C SER A 68 6.57 -14.98 7.11
N VAL A 69 5.36 -14.84 6.61
CA VAL A 69 4.18 -14.59 7.45
C VAL A 69 3.46 -15.92 7.66
N ASP A 70 3.41 -16.37 8.91
CA ASP A 70 2.86 -17.68 9.28
C ASP A 70 1.41 -17.62 9.80
N THR A 71 0.90 -16.42 10.12
CA THR A 71 -0.46 -16.23 10.65
C THR A 71 -1.17 -15.09 9.95
N LEU A 72 -2.50 -15.19 9.86
CA LEU A 72 -3.36 -14.19 9.21
C LEU A 72 -3.28 -12.83 9.90
N ASP A 73 -3.16 -12.81 11.23
CA ASP A 73 -2.97 -11.58 12.01
C ASP A 73 -1.66 -10.86 11.66
N LYS A 74 -0.56 -11.62 11.52
CA LYS A 74 0.74 -11.05 11.08
C LYS A 74 0.66 -10.49 9.66
N LEU A 75 -0.15 -11.09 8.79
CA LEU A 75 -0.39 -10.60 7.43
C LEU A 75 -1.13 -9.27 7.47
N GLN A 76 -2.19 -9.19 8.27
CA GLN A 76 -2.96 -7.98 8.46
C GLN A 76 -2.11 -6.85 9.05
N GLU A 77 -1.28 -7.15 10.06
CA GLU A 77 -0.32 -6.19 10.60
C GLU A 77 0.70 -5.71 9.56
N MET A 78 1.24 -6.60 8.74
CA MET A 78 2.20 -6.22 7.69
C MET A 78 1.54 -5.33 6.63
N LEU A 79 0.31 -5.63 6.22
CA LEU A 79 -0.44 -4.79 5.28
C LEU A 79 -0.71 -3.41 5.89
N TYR A 80 -1.12 -3.36 7.15
CA TYR A 80 -1.36 -2.11 7.87
C TYR A 80 -0.07 -1.28 8.02
N LYS A 81 1.04 -1.89 8.43
CA LYS A 81 2.37 -1.25 8.53
C LYS A 81 2.84 -0.74 7.16
N ASN A 82 2.64 -1.51 6.09
CA ASN A 82 3.00 -1.09 4.73
C ASN A 82 2.15 0.08 4.24
N ASN A 83 0.87 0.14 4.59
CA ASN A 83 -0.02 1.25 4.23
C ASN A 83 0.35 2.54 4.97
N ILE A 84 0.78 2.44 6.23
CA ILE A 84 1.20 3.60 7.02
C ILE A 84 2.61 4.08 6.64
N SER A 85 3.51 3.18 6.23
CA SER A 85 4.89 3.51 5.82
C SER A 85 4.98 4.21 4.46
N GLN A 86 3.85 4.54 3.83
CA GLN A 86 3.83 5.19 2.53
C GLN A 86 4.25 6.67 2.60
N PRO A 87 4.83 7.23 1.52
CA PRO A 87 5.10 8.65 1.46
C PRO A 87 3.79 9.46 1.53
N TRP A 88 3.84 10.66 2.12
CA TRP A 88 2.68 11.54 2.30
C TRP A 88 1.77 11.67 1.07
N SER A 89 2.32 11.76 -0.13
CA SER A 89 1.50 11.86 -1.36
C SER A 89 0.61 10.65 -1.60
N ARG A 90 1.06 9.45 -1.20
CA ARG A 90 0.37 8.17 -1.42
C ARG A 90 -0.51 7.72 -0.25
N LEU A 91 -0.32 8.29 0.94
CA LEU A 91 -1.17 7.99 2.10
C LEU A 91 -2.65 8.30 1.80
N GLU A 92 -3.52 7.40 2.24
CA GLU A 92 -4.96 7.59 2.16
C GLU A 92 -5.44 8.73 3.06
N LYS A 93 -6.62 9.27 2.74
CA LYS A 93 -7.22 10.38 3.48
C LYS A 93 -7.33 10.09 4.98
N HIS A 94 -7.78 8.90 5.34
CA HIS A 94 -7.94 8.48 6.73
C HIS A 94 -6.61 8.58 7.51
N HIS A 95 -5.55 7.95 7.00
CA HIS A 95 -4.23 7.97 7.64
C HIS A 95 -3.61 9.37 7.70
N LYS A 96 -3.87 10.22 6.70
CA LYS A 96 -3.42 11.62 6.75
C LYS A 96 -4.07 12.39 7.89
N LEU A 97 -5.38 12.19 8.12
CA LEU A 97 -6.10 12.85 9.20
C LEU A 97 -5.63 12.36 10.58
N GLU A 98 -5.44 11.05 10.72
CA GLU A 98 -4.88 10.43 11.93
C GLU A 98 -3.51 11.03 12.27
N LYS A 99 -2.60 11.10 11.29
CA LYS A 99 -1.27 11.70 11.47
C LYS A 99 -1.30 13.21 11.75
N ILE A 100 -2.27 13.93 11.20
CA ILE A 100 -2.48 15.36 11.51
C ILE A 100 -2.97 15.52 12.95
N SER A 101 -3.87 14.67 13.43
CA SER A 101 -4.31 14.71 14.83
C SER A 101 -3.14 14.41 15.77
N GLU A 102 -2.40 13.33 15.51
CA GLU A 102 -1.19 12.99 16.28
C GLU A 102 -0.21 14.18 16.33
N TYR A 103 -0.01 14.88 15.21
CA TYR A 103 0.86 16.05 15.17
C TYR A 103 0.32 17.19 16.04
N ILE A 104 -0.98 17.50 15.97
CA ILE A 104 -1.60 18.56 16.78
C ILE A 104 -1.53 18.23 18.27
N ASP A 105 -1.73 16.97 18.64
CA ASP A 105 -1.73 16.56 20.04
C ASP A 105 -0.32 16.66 20.68
N VAL A 106 0.75 16.63 19.87
CA VAL A 106 2.13 16.90 20.29
C VAL A 106 2.44 18.40 20.41
N LEU A 107 1.68 19.26 19.72
CA LEU A 107 1.89 20.71 19.82
C LEU A 107 1.39 21.22 21.17
N THR A 108 2.22 21.98 21.88
CA THR A 108 1.84 22.68 23.10
C THR A 108 0.94 23.88 22.77
N ILE A 109 -0.36 23.61 22.55
CA ILE A 109 -1.41 24.59 22.25
C ILE A 109 -2.38 24.64 23.43
N ASN A 110 -2.91 25.82 23.76
CA ASN A 110 -3.98 25.97 24.75
C ASN A 110 -5.19 25.12 24.35
N ARG A 111 -5.76 24.37 25.31
CA ARG A 111 -6.87 23.43 25.06
C ARG A 111 -8.06 24.09 24.35
N ASP A 112 -8.32 25.35 24.65
CA ASP A 112 -9.41 26.13 24.03
C ASP A 112 -9.17 26.36 22.53
N ASN A 113 -7.90 26.56 22.14
CA ASN A 113 -7.51 26.81 20.75
C ASN A 113 -7.34 25.51 19.94
N VAL A 114 -7.18 24.35 20.58
CA VAL A 114 -6.98 23.06 19.88
C VAL A 114 -8.12 22.76 18.92
N LYS A 115 -9.36 23.03 19.33
CA LYS A 115 -10.55 22.78 18.49
C LYS A 115 -10.55 23.66 17.23
N GLU A 116 -10.20 24.93 17.38
CA GLU A 116 -10.09 25.88 16.27
C GLU A 116 -8.96 25.49 15.32
N VAL A 117 -7.81 25.12 15.86
CA VAL A 117 -6.65 24.64 15.10
C VAL A 117 -6.97 23.36 14.31
N LYS A 118 -7.66 22.38 14.93
CA LYS A 118 -8.14 21.17 14.23
C LYS A 118 -9.10 21.53 13.10
N THR A 119 -10.03 22.47 13.33
CA THR A 119 -11.00 22.91 12.33
C THR A 119 -10.29 23.61 11.16
N TYR A 120 -9.35 24.51 11.46
CA TYR A 120 -8.55 25.20 10.46
C TYR A 120 -7.75 24.21 9.59
N ILE A 121 -7.04 23.25 10.20
CA ILE A 121 -6.21 22.34 9.40
C ILE A 121 -7.07 21.40 8.54
N TYR A 122 -8.22 20.95 9.05
CA TYR A 122 -9.12 20.07 8.30
C TYR A 122 -9.79 20.79 7.13
N THR A 123 -10.13 22.07 7.27
CA THR A 123 -10.61 22.87 6.13
C THR A 123 -9.51 23.05 5.09
N LYS A 124 -8.26 23.33 5.48
CA LYS A 124 -7.11 23.41 4.55
C LYS A 124 -6.81 22.06 3.88
N PHE A 125 -7.00 20.96 4.61
CA PHE A 125 -6.88 19.60 4.08
C PHE A 125 -7.92 19.32 2.99
N ASN A 126 -9.19 19.57 3.29
CA ASN A 126 -10.30 19.35 2.35
C ASN A 126 -10.18 20.25 1.10
N ASN A 127 -9.67 21.47 1.26
CA ASN A 127 -9.37 22.39 0.16
C ASN A 127 -8.13 21.97 -0.66
N GLY A 128 -7.51 20.83 -0.36
CA GLY A 128 -6.38 20.28 -1.11
C GLY A 128 -5.05 20.98 -0.86
N LYS A 129 -4.96 21.92 0.08
CA LYS A 129 -3.71 22.66 0.37
C LYS A 129 -2.63 21.77 1.01
N LEU A 130 -3.01 20.62 1.58
CA LEU A 130 -2.10 19.68 2.24
C LEU A 130 -1.78 18.44 1.38
N LYS A 131 -1.98 18.49 0.06
CA LYS A 131 -1.76 17.33 -0.83
C LYS A 131 -0.28 16.99 -1.06
N SER A 132 0.61 17.97 -0.97
CA SER A 132 2.00 17.84 -1.42
C SER A 132 2.98 17.70 -0.27
N SER A 133 4.10 17.03 -0.52
CA SER A 133 5.25 16.98 0.40
C SER A 133 5.91 18.36 0.60
N LYS A 134 5.58 19.36 -0.22
CA LYS A 134 6.01 20.75 -0.01
C LYS A 134 5.22 21.43 1.11
N THR A 135 3.96 21.04 1.31
CA THR A 135 3.07 21.67 2.30
C THR A 135 3.03 20.90 3.62
N VAL A 136 3.46 19.64 3.62
CA VAL A 136 3.64 18.83 4.82
C VAL A 136 5.04 18.20 4.78
N ILE A 137 5.90 18.59 5.72
CA ILE A 137 7.22 18.01 5.89
C ILE A 137 7.05 16.70 6.67
N TYR A 138 7.10 15.59 5.95
CA TYR A 138 6.88 14.24 6.48
C TYR A 138 8.19 13.46 6.57
N ASP A 139 8.46 12.90 7.75
CA ASP A 139 9.55 11.95 7.96
C ASP A 139 9.13 10.57 7.46
N ARG A 140 9.80 10.07 6.41
CA ARG A 140 9.53 8.74 5.87
C ARG A 140 10.08 7.63 6.73
N GLU A 141 11.14 7.89 7.50
CA GLU A 141 11.77 6.88 8.35
C GLU A 141 11.00 6.73 9.66
N ALA A 142 10.66 7.86 10.29
CA ALA A 142 9.86 7.86 11.51
C ALA A 142 8.35 7.73 11.27
N CYS A 143 7.90 7.77 10.01
CA CYS A 143 6.48 7.76 9.59
C CYS A 143 5.62 8.85 10.27
N LYS A 144 6.22 9.99 10.59
CA LYS A 144 5.62 11.08 11.37
C LYS A 144 5.73 12.42 10.64
N ILE A 145 4.77 13.31 10.91
CA ILE A 145 4.84 14.70 10.43
C ILE A 145 5.88 15.45 11.26
N LYS A 146 6.87 16.07 10.62
CA LYS A 146 7.83 16.97 11.29
C LYS A 146 7.27 18.37 11.43
N LYS A 147 6.66 18.87 10.35
CA LYS A 147 6.25 20.28 10.27
C LYS A 147 5.16 20.49 9.23
N ILE A 148 4.20 21.35 9.59
CA ILE A 148 3.18 21.87 8.69
C ILE A 148 3.29 23.41 8.69
N PRO A 149 3.93 24.04 7.70
CA PRO A 149 4.19 25.48 7.70
C PRO A 149 2.94 26.35 7.89
N VAL A 150 1.85 26.01 7.17
CA VAL A 150 0.57 26.74 7.24
C VAL A 150 -0.05 26.69 8.63
N LEU A 151 0.19 25.61 9.38
CA LEU A 151 -0.32 25.46 10.74
C LEU A 151 0.49 26.28 11.73
N GLU A 152 1.81 26.30 11.58
CA GLU A 152 2.70 27.09 12.45
C GLU A 152 2.46 28.59 12.30
N GLU A 153 2.22 29.06 11.08
CA GLU A 153 1.84 30.46 10.81
C GLU A 153 0.54 30.82 11.52
N TYR A 154 -0.47 29.94 11.46
CA TYR A 154 -1.75 30.15 12.13
C TYR A 154 -1.62 30.14 13.67
N ILE A 155 -0.83 29.23 14.23
CA ILE A 155 -0.61 29.18 15.68
C ILE A 155 0.09 30.46 16.17
N LYS A 156 0.99 31.06 15.38
CA LYS A 156 1.59 32.35 15.72
C LYS A 156 0.59 33.50 15.76
N THR A 157 -0.49 33.44 14.97
CA THR A 157 -1.56 34.46 15.02
C THR A 157 -2.50 34.31 16.23
N LEU A 158 -2.46 33.15 16.91
CA LEU A 158 -3.27 32.86 18.08
C LEU A 158 -2.53 33.12 19.42
N LYS A 159 -1.23 33.44 19.35
CA LYS A 159 -0.43 33.87 20.51
C LYS A 159 -0.41 35.37 20.61
#